data_AF-A0A4W5LHU1-F1
#
_entry.id   AF-A0A4W5LHU1-F1
#
_cell.length_a   1.000
_cell.length_b   1.000
_cell.length_c   1.000
_cell.angle_alpha   90.00
_cell.angle_beta   90.00
_cell.angle_gamma   90.00
#
_symmetry.space_group_name_H-M   'P 1'
#
loop_
_entity.id
_entity.type
_entity.pdbx_description
1 polymer ?
#
loop_
_entity_poly.entity_id
_entity_poly.type
_entity_poly.pdbx_seq_one_letter_code
_entity_poly.pdbx_strand_id
1 'polypeptide(L)'
;MCHIPVFCWISATVLEHMLKHKREEMPKTLTEMYTHLVVFHTKQKNEKYLGKEETGPHWNKESILSLGKLAFQQLVKGNLIFYEGDLKEAGIDVSEASVYSGLCTQLFKEECGLYQDKVYCFVHLSIQEFLAAVYVFLSFINNNENLMAELKSTSRNFSVRISHKSKVTFYKSAVDKALQSETGNLDLFLRFLLGLSLEANQKHLRGLLTKTRSSSQSHEETVKYIKKKIRENPSPERSINLFHCLNELNDHSLVEEIQSSLRSGSLSEAKLSPAQWSALVFVLLTSEKELDVFDLKKYSRSEEGLLRLLPVVKASRAAL
;
A
#
# COMPACT_ATOMS: atom_id res chain seq x y z
N MET A 1 -6.91 9.25 8.37
CA MET A 1 -7.36 8.61 7.11
C MET A 1 -8.85 8.84 6.81
N CYS A 2 -9.75 8.81 7.81
CA CYS A 2 -11.20 8.94 7.59
C CYS A 2 -11.71 10.30 7.07
N HIS A 3 -10.86 11.33 6.98
CA HIS A 3 -11.22 12.60 6.33
C HIS A 3 -11.42 12.47 4.81
N ILE A 4 -10.93 11.39 4.20
CA ILE A 4 -11.14 11.09 2.78
C ILE A 4 -12.28 10.05 2.69
N PRO A 5 -13.34 10.31 1.90
CA PRO A 5 -14.54 9.47 1.86
C PRO A 5 -14.28 7.98 1.63
N VAL A 6 -13.39 7.62 0.70
CA VAL A 6 -13.10 6.21 0.41
C VAL A 6 -12.48 5.49 1.61
N PHE A 7 -11.58 6.13 2.34
CA PHE A 7 -10.98 5.52 3.52
C PHE A 7 -11.99 5.42 4.66
N CYS A 8 -12.91 6.39 4.79
CA CYS A 8 -14.03 6.28 5.72
C CYS A 8 -14.93 5.08 5.39
N TRP A 9 -15.28 4.89 4.12
CA TRP A 9 -16.08 3.75 3.66
C TRP A 9 -15.38 2.41 3.93
N ILE A 10 -14.07 2.31 3.64
CA ILE A 10 -13.27 1.11 3.92
C ILE A 10 -13.24 0.81 5.42
N SER A 11 -12.93 1.83 6.24
CA SER A 11 -12.90 1.66 7.69
C SER A 11 -14.25 1.25 8.25
N ALA A 12 -15.35 1.88 7.81
CA ALA A 12 -16.69 1.50 8.24
C ALA A 12 -17.02 0.05 7.87
N THR A 13 -16.77 -0.35 6.62
CA THR A 13 -17.04 -1.71 6.12
C THR A 13 -16.27 -2.77 6.92
N VAL A 14 -14.97 -2.55 7.13
CA VAL A 14 -14.11 -3.49 7.85
C VAL A 14 -14.50 -3.56 9.32
N LEU A 15 -14.64 -2.41 10.00
CA LEU A 15 -14.94 -2.37 11.43
C LEU A 15 -16.33 -2.94 11.73
N GLU A 16 -17.35 -2.67 10.90
CA GLU A 16 -18.69 -3.23 11.08
C GLU A 16 -18.65 -4.76 11.02
N HIS A 17 -17.95 -5.32 10.03
CA HIS A 17 -17.81 -6.78 9.92
C HIS A 17 -17.04 -7.36 11.12
N MET A 18 -15.95 -6.74 11.57
CA MET A 18 -15.17 -7.26 12.70
C MET A 18 -15.94 -7.19 14.04
N LEU A 19 -16.73 -6.13 14.26
CA LEU A 19 -17.57 -5.99 15.45
C LEU A 19 -18.65 -7.08 15.55
N LYS A 20 -19.19 -7.53 14.42
CA LYS A 20 -20.12 -8.67 14.37
C LYS A 20 -19.45 -9.99 14.80
N HIS A 21 -18.13 -10.12 14.60
CA HIS A 21 -17.40 -11.36 14.85
C HIS A 21 -16.54 -11.39 16.13
N LYS A 22 -16.51 -10.31 16.94
CA LYS A 22 -16.00 -10.16 18.34
C LYS A 22 -14.66 -10.81 18.74
N ARG A 23 -13.91 -11.45 17.84
CA ARG A 23 -12.75 -12.32 18.15
C ARG A 23 -11.45 -11.90 17.47
N GLU A 24 -11.46 -10.81 16.69
CA GLU A 24 -10.29 -10.34 15.95
C GLU A 24 -9.77 -9.01 16.51
N GLU A 25 -8.44 -8.88 16.58
CA GLU A 25 -7.76 -7.63 16.94
C GLU A 25 -7.98 -6.59 15.84
N MET A 26 -8.21 -5.33 16.21
CA MET A 26 -8.45 -4.26 15.24
C MET A 26 -7.21 -4.00 14.37
N PRO A 27 -7.38 -3.72 13.06
CA PRO A 27 -6.28 -3.42 12.17
C PRO A 27 -5.56 -2.14 12.61
N LYS A 28 -4.24 -2.24 12.79
CA LYS A 28 -3.34 -1.15 13.18
C LYS A 28 -2.66 -0.50 11.98
N THR A 29 -2.48 -1.25 10.91
CA THR A 29 -1.80 -0.81 9.68
C THR A 29 -2.76 -0.70 8.51
N LEU A 30 -2.37 0.03 7.46
CA LEU A 30 -3.20 0.14 6.26
C LEU A 30 -3.29 -1.21 5.54
N THR A 31 -2.20 -1.97 5.54
CA THR A 31 -2.17 -3.31 4.95
C THR A 31 -3.14 -4.25 5.65
N GLU A 32 -3.21 -4.24 6.99
CA GLU A 32 -4.20 -5.02 7.74
C GLU A 32 -5.62 -4.63 7.35
N MET A 33 -5.91 -3.33 7.34
CA MET A 33 -7.23 -2.81 6.97
C MET A 33 -7.66 -3.30 5.58
N TYR A 34 -6.78 -3.20 4.58
CA TYR A 34 -7.09 -3.65 3.21
C TYR A 34 -7.13 -5.18 3.08
N THR A 35 -6.35 -5.90 3.88
CA THR A 35 -6.43 -7.36 3.96
C THR A 35 -7.82 -7.78 4.45
N HIS A 36 -8.33 -7.16 5.52
CA HIS A 36 -9.69 -7.41 5.99
C HIS A 36 -10.76 -7.01 4.97
N LEU A 37 -10.57 -5.90 4.24
CA LEU A 37 -11.48 -5.48 3.17
C LEU A 37 -11.61 -6.56 2.08
N VAL A 38 -10.49 -7.10 1.59
CA VAL A 38 -10.52 -8.15 0.56
C VAL A 38 -11.09 -9.46 1.10
N VAL A 39 -10.80 -9.83 2.35
CA VAL A 39 -11.44 -10.98 3.02
C VAL A 39 -12.96 -10.80 3.06
N PHE A 40 -13.43 -9.62 3.48
CA PHE A 40 -14.85 -9.30 3.57
C PHE A 40 -15.55 -9.47 2.22
N HIS A 41 -15.05 -8.83 1.16
CA HIS A 41 -15.66 -8.93 -0.17
C HIS A 41 -15.57 -10.35 -0.75
N THR A 42 -14.52 -11.10 -0.44
CA THR A 42 -14.42 -12.51 -0.86
C THR A 42 -15.49 -13.37 -0.20
N LYS A 43 -15.72 -13.20 1.11
CA LYS A 43 -16.78 -13.93 1.82
C LYS A 43 -18.17 -13.57 1.30
N GLN A 44 -18.45 -12.27 1.16
CA GLN A 44 -19.74 -11.79 0.66
C GLN A 44 -20.03 -12.31 -0.76
N LYS A 45 -19.01 -12.37 -1.64
CA LYS A 45 -19.14 -13.00 -2.96
C LYS A 45 -19.50 -14.48 -2.85
N ASN A 46 -18.80 -15.23 -2.01
CA ASN A 46 -19.04 -16.67 -1.84
C ASN A 46 -20.46 -16.95 -1.31
N GLU A 47 -20.92 -16.19 -0.31
CA GLU A 47 -22.28 -16.30 0.23
C GLU A 47 -23.35 -16.01 -0.84
N LYS A 48 -23.16 -14.94 -1.62
CA LYS A 48 -24.14 -14.48 -2.61
C LYS A 48 -24.27 -15.40 -3.84
N TYR A 49 -23.17 -16.01 -4.29
CA TYR A 49 -23.14 -16.71 -5.58
C TYR A 49 -22.83 -18.21 -5.50
N LEU A 50 -22.20 -18.69 -4.44
CA LEU A 50 -21.83 -20.10 -4.29
C LEU A 50 -22.70 -20.85 -3.27
N GLY A 51 -23.60 -20.16 -2.56
CA GLY A 51 -24.63 -20.77 -1.72
C GLY A 51 -24.13 -21.62 -0.54
N LYS A 52 -22.84 -21.52 -0.18
CA LYS A 52 -22.23 -22.31 0.90
C LYS A 52 -22.07 -21.47 2.17
N GLU A 53 -22.83 -21.80 3.21
CA GLU A 53 -22.45 -21.55 4.60
C GLU A 53 -21.31 -22.52 4.98
N GLU A 54 -20.09 -22.25 4.53
CA GLU A 54 -18.92 -23.03 4.97
C GLU A 54 -17.99 -22.14 5.80
N THR A 55 -17.65 -22.65 6.98
CA THR A 55 -16.88 -22.01 8.06
C THR A 55 -15.42 -21.76 7.64
N GLY A 56 -15.18 -20.70 6.88
CA GLY A 56 -13.84 -20.15 6.62
C GLY A 56 -13.77 -19.35 5.32
N PRO A 57 -12.75 -18.47 5.13
CA PRO A 57 -12.51 -17.87 3.82
C PRO A 57 -12.00 -18.96 2.87
N HIS A 58 -12.91 -19.67 2.20
CA HIS A 58 -12.54 -20.50 1.06
C HIS A 58 -12.21 -19.56 -0.10
N TRP A 59 -10.95 -19.13 -0.14
CA TRP A 59 -10.43 -18.30 -1.21
C TRP A 59 -10.63 -19.01 -2.54
N ASN A 60 -11.37 -18.40 -3.47
CA ASN A 60 -11.17 -18.73 -4.87
C ASN A 60 -9.81 -18.14 -5.27
N LYS A 61 -8.75 -18.94 -5.06
CA LYS A 61 -7.36 -18.50 -5.24
C LYS A 61 -7.13 -17.98 -6.64
N GLU A 62 -7.73 -18.66 -7.62
CA GLU A 62 -7.63 -18.31 -9.03
C GLU A 62 -8.27 -16.94 -9.29
N SER A 63 -9.48 -16.69 -8.80
CA SER A 63 -10.14 -15.38 -8.91
C SER A 63 -9.32 -14.22 -8.34
N ILE A 64 -8.79 -14.36 -7.11
CA ILE A 64 -8.01 -13.28 -6.47
C ILE A 64 -6.66 -13.07 -7.16
N LEU A 65 -6.00 -14.15 -7.59
CA LEU A 65 -4.74 -14.06 -8.33
C LEU A 65 -4.93 -13.40 -9.69
N SER A 66 -5.97 -13.78 -10.45
CA SER A 66 -6.28 -13.16 -11.74
C SER A 66 -6.64 -11.68 -11.59
N LEU A 67 -7.43 -11.33 -10.57
CA LEU A 67 -7.76 -9.93 -10.28
C LEU A 67 -6.53 -9.12 -9.86
N GLY A 68 -5.65 -9.68 -9.01
CA GLY A 68 -4.40 -9.04 -8.63
C GLY A 68 -3.40 -8.91 -9.79
N LYS A 69 -3.36 -9.90 -10.70
CA LYS A 69 -2.57 -9.83 -11.94
C LYS A 69 -3.04 -8.67 -12.80
N LEU A 70 -4.35 -8.55 -13.04
CA LEU A 70 -4.93 -7.42 -13.75
C LEU A 70 -4.56 -6.09 -13.09
N ALA A 71 -4.72 -6.01 -11.76
CA ALA A 71 -4.40 -4.81 -11.00
C ALA A 71 -2.94 -4.38 -11.17
N PHE A 72 -2.00 -5.33 -11.12
CA PHE A 72 -0.59 -5.06 -11.33
C PHE A 72 -0.28 -4.63 -12.77
N GLN A 73 -0.83 -5.32 -13.77
CA GLN A 73 -0.64 -4.96 -15.18
C GLN A 73 -1.15 -3.54 -15.47
N GLN A 74 -2.34 -3.19 -14.99
CA GLN A 74 -2.90 -1.85 -15.20
C GLN A 74 -2.16 -0.78 -14.38
N LEU A 75 -1.69 -1.10 -13.16
CA LEU A 75 -0.88 -0.19 -12.35
C LEU A 75 0.44 0.17 -13.06
N VAL A 76 1.11 -0.82 -13.64
CA VAL A 76 2.36 -0.63 -14.40
C VAL A 76 2.12 0.15 -15.69
N LYS A 77 0.99 -0.10 -16.38
CA LYS A 77 0.58 0.67 -17.57
C LYS A 77 0.16 2.11 -17.23
N GLY A 78 -0.14 2.42 -15.96
CA GLY A 78 -0.68 3.71 -15.53
C GLY A 78 -2.17 3.90 -15.86
N ASN A 79 -2.89 2.79 -16.07
CA ASN A 79 -4.28 2.80 -16.48
C ASN A 79 -5.22 2.70 -15.26
N LEU A 80 -6.24 3.56 -15.24
CA LEU A 80 -7.34 3.52 -14.26
C LEU A 80 -8.60 2.82 -14.81
N ILE A 81 -8.73 2.78 -16.13
CA ILE A 81 -9.80 2.10 -16.85
C ILE A 81 -9.20 1.03 -17.76
N PHE A 82 -9.93 -0.06 -17.95
CA PHE A 82 -9.52 -1.19 -18.78
C PHE A 82 -10.74 -1.85 -19.43
N TYR A 83 -10.49 -2.72 -20.40
CA TYR A 83 -11.52 -3.27 -21.29
C TYR A 83 -11.63 -4.80 -21.17
N GLU A 84 -12.61 -5.39 -21.86
CA GLU A 84 -12.79 -6.85 -21.90
C GLU A 84 -11.53 -7.61 -22.34
N GLY A 85 -10.72 -7.02 -23.23
CA GLY A 85 -9.45 -7.61 -23.66
C GLY A 85 -8.45 -7.78 -22.50
N ASP A 86 -8.34 -6.77 -21.63
CA ASP A 86 -7.46 -6.82 -20.46
C ASP A 86 -7.93 -7.87 -19.44
N LEU A 87 -9.25 -8.02 -19.26
CA LEU A 87 -9.84 -9.07 -18.42
C LEU A 87 -9.45 -10.48 -18.93
N LYS A 88 -9.58 -10.71 -20.24
CA LYS A 88 -9.21 -11.98 -20.87
C LYS A 88 -7.71 -12.26 -20.76
N GLU A 89 -6.85 -11.25 -20.92
CA GLU A 89 -5.40 -11.37 -20.73
C GLU A 89 -5.01 -11.75 -19.28
N ALA A 90 -5.78 -11.26 -18.31
CA ALA A 90 -5.63 -11.62 -16.91
C ALA A 90 -6.24 -12.99 -16.56
N GLY A 91 -6.94 -13.65 -17.50
CA GLY A 91 -7.62 -14.93 -17.26
C GLY A 91 -8.93 -14.78 -16.49
N ILE A 92 -9.60 -13.64 -16.59
CA ILE A 92 -10.90 -13.37 -15.97
C ILE A 92 -11.98 -13.48 -17.03
N ASP A 93 -12.98 -14.34 -16.78
CA ASP A 93 -14.18 -14.35 -17.62
C ASP A 93 -14.95 -13.03 -17.45
N VAL A 94 -15.37 -12.43 -18.57
CA VAL A 94 -16.14 -11.18 -18.60
C VAL A 94 -17.43 -11.32 -17.81
N SER A 95 -18.04 -12.52 -17.80
CA SER A 95 -19.23 -12.80 -17.00
C SER A 95 -18.95 -12.70 -15.48
N GLU A 96 -17.75 -13.11 -15.05
CA GLU A 96 -17.27 -13.03 -13.67
C GLU A 96 -16.82 -11.64 -13.24
N ALA A 97 -16.51 -10.73 -14.17
CA ALA A 97 -16.07 -9.37 -13.86
C ALA A 97 -17.13 -8.61 -13.03
N SER A 98 -18.41 -8.84 -13.32
CA SER A 98 -19.55 -8.31 -12.56
C SER A 98 -19.63 -8.83 -11.12
N VAL A 99 -19.00 -9.97 -10.85
CA VAL A 99 -19.05 -10.70 -9.58
C VAL A 99 -18.03 -10.15 -8.57
N TYR A 100 -17.05 -9.34 -9.00
CA TYR A 100 -16.11 -8.65 -8.11
C TYR A 100 -16.64 -7.32 -7.56
N SER A 101 -17.98 -7.14 -7.57
CA SER A 101 -18.67 -5.98 -7.01
C SER A 101 -18.13 -5.63 -5.61
N GLY A 102 -17.57 -4.42 -5.49
CA GLY A 102 -16.92 -3.91 -4.27
C GLY A 102 -15.39 -3.80 -4.37
N LEU A 103 -14.75 -4.52 -5.30
CA LEU A 103 -13.32 -4.39 -5.63
C LEU A 103 -13.11 -3.87 -7.06
N CYS A 104 -13.90 -4.37 -8.00
CA CYS A 104 -13.92 -3.96 -9.40
C CYS A 104 -15.37 -3.67 -9.82
N THR A 105 -15.57 -2.66 -10.66
CA THR A 105 -16.88 -2.28 -11.18
C THR A 105 -16.86 -2.22 -12.70
N GLN A 106 -17.95 -2.68 -13.30
CA GLN A 106 -18.27 -2.43 -14.69
C GLN A 106 -18.94 -1.06 -14.80
N LEU A 107 -18.55 -0.30 -15.80
CA LEU A 107 -19.14 0.97 -16.22
C LEU A 107 -19.57 0.83 -17.68
N PHE A 108 -20.65 1.52 -18.05
CA PHE A 108 -21.10 1.58 -19.44
C PHE A 108 -20.56 2.87 -20.06
N LYS A 109 -19.87 2.76 -21.20
CA LYS A 109 -19.57 3.92 -22.04
C LYS A 109 -20.67 4.01 -23.10
N GLU A 110 -21.50 5.05 -23.01
CA GLU A 110 -22.55 5.31 -23.99
C GLU A 110 -21.96 6.21 -25.11
N GLU A 111 -21.50 5.61 -26.20
CA GLU A 111 -21.16 6.35 -27.42
C GLU A 111 -22.34 6.32 -28.38
N CYS A 112 -23.05 7.45 -28.50
CA CYS A 112 -24.05 7.78 -29.51
C CYS A 112 -24.75 6.57 -30.17
N GLY A 113 -25.64 5.92 -29.42
CA GLY A 113 -26.79 5.16 -29.95
C GLY A 113 -26.56 3.77 -30.56
N LEU A 114 -25.33 3.33 -30.86
CA LEU A 114 -25.13 2.04 -31.55
C LEU A 114 -24.04 1.12 -30.96
N TYR A 115 -23.11 1.62 -30.14
CA TYR A 115 -22.08 0.80 -29.48
C TYR A 115 -21.99 1.14 -27.98
N GLN A 116 -22.35 0.18 -27.12
CA GLN A 116 -22.10 0.26 -25.67
C GLN A 116 -20.85 -0.55 -25.34
N ASP A 117 -19.68 0.08 -25.43
CA ASP A 117 -18.46 -0.55 -24.96
C ASP A 117 -18.48 -0.62 -23.43
N LYS A 118 -18.30 -1.83 -22.90
CA LYS A 118 -18.14 -2.05 -21.47
C LYS A 118 -16.73 -1.66 -21.07
N VAL A 119 -16.63 -0.73 -20.14
CA VAL A 119 -15.36 -0.33 -19.53
C VAL A 119 -15.37 -0.73 -18.07
N TYR A 120 -14.20 -1.00 -17.52
CA TYR A 120 -14.06 -1.49 -16.16
C TYR A 120 -13.03 -0.66 -15.42
N CYS A 121 -13.21 -0.54 -14.11
CA CYS A 121 -12.21 0.06 -13.23
C CYS A 121 -12.25 -0.61 -11.86
N PHE A 122 -11.15 -0.48 -11.12
CA PHE A 122 -11.19 -0.76 -9.68
C PHE A 122 -11.99 0.36 -8.99
N VAL A 123 -12.70 0.00 -7.92
CA VAL A 123 -13.53 0.96 -7.16
C VAL A 123 -12.71 2.17 -6.69
N HIS A 124 -11.43 1.95 -6.39
CA HIS A 124 -10.48 3.01 -6.09
C HIS A 124 -9.04 2.57 -6.42
N LEU A 125 -8.16 3.52 -6.75
CA LEU A 125 -6.75 3.25 -7.06
C LEU A 125 -6.03 2.52 -5.92
N SER A 126 -6.32 2.85 -4.66
CA SER A 126 -5.73 2.15 -3.52
C SER A 126 -6.09 0.65 -3.46
N ILE A 127 -7.28 0.27 -3.95
CA ILE A 127 -7.69 -1.14 -4.04
C ILE A 127 -6.91 -1.83 -5.16
N GLN A 128 -6.72 -1.15 -6.29
CA GLN A 128 -5.85 -1.61 -7.38
C GLN A 128 -4.41 -1.82 -6.89
N GLU A 129 -3.83 -0.85 -6.20
CA GLU A 129 -2.47 -0.93 -5.66
C GLU A 129 -2.33 -2.05 -4.62
N PHE A 130 -3.34 -2.24 -3.76
CA PHE A 130 -3.35 -3.34 -2.79
C PHE A 130 -3.38 -4.71 -3.47
N LEU A 131 -4.31 -4.92 -4.40
CA LEU A 131 -4.45 -6.19 -5.13
C LEU A 131 -3.20 -6.49 -5.97
N ALA A 132 -2.60 -5.46 -6.57
CA ALA A 132 -1.31 -5.57 -7.24
C ALA A 132 -0.20 -6.03 -6.27
N ALA A 133 -0.13 -5.45 -5.07
CA ALA A 133 0.83 -5.84 -4.05
C ALA A 133 0.62 -7.30 -3.59
N VAL A 134 -0.63 -7.73 -3.42
CA VAL A 134 -0.98 -9.12 -3.11
C VAL A 134 -0.48 -10.06 -4.22
N TYR A 135 -0.73 -9.73 -5.49
CA TYR A 135 -0.27 -10.55 -6.61
C TYR A 135 1.27 -10.66 -6.68
N VAL A 136 1.97 -9.54 -6.55
CA VAL A 136 3.44 -9.50 -6.58
C VAL A 136 4.03 -10.26 -5.39
N PHE A 137 3.45 -10.11 -4.20
CA PHE A 137 3.84 -10.84 -3.00
C PHE A 137 3.66 -12.36 -3.17
N LEU A 138 2.48 -12.80 -3.63
CA LEU A 138 2.17 -14.22 -3.80
C LEU A 138 3.03 -14.85 -4.91
N SER A 139 3.25 -14.15 -6.02
CA SER A 139 4.11 -14.62 -7.11
C SER A 139 5.55 -14.85 -6.62
N PHE A 140 6.05 -13.95 -5.77
CA PHE A 140 7.38 -14.11 -5.18
C PHE A 140 7.42 -15.24 -4.14
N ILE A 141 6.50 -15.27 -3.18
CA ILE A 141 6.55 -16.26 -2.08
C ILE A 141 6.25 -17.69 -2.56
N ASN A 142 5.26 -17.86 -3.45
CA ASN A 142 4.85 -19.18 -3.92
C ASN A 142 5.76 -19.67 -5.06
N ASN A 143 6.12 -18.81 -6.01
CA ASN A 143 6.78 -19.20 -7.26
C ASN A 143 8.24 -18.71 -7.38
N ASN A 144 8.73 -17.88 -6.46
CA ASN A 144 10.05 -17.25 -6.51
C ASN A 144 10.25 -16.33 -7.74
N GLU A 145 9.15 -15.74 -8.22
CA GLU A 145 9.14 -14.79 -9.33
C GLU A 145 9.35 -13.35 -8.83
N ASN A 146 10.37 -12.67 -9.34
CA ASN A 146 10.66 -11.28 -8.96
C ASN A 146 10.16 -10.30 -10.03
N LEU A 147 8.85 -10.04 -10.02
CA LEU A 147 8.21 -9.06 -10.92
C LEU A 147 8.77 -7.64 -10.72
N MET A 148 9.29 -7.35 -9.51
CA MET A 148 9.98 -6.09 -9.20
C MET A 148 11.40 -6.01 -9.77
N ALA A 149 11.97 -7.04 -10.39
CA ALA A 149 13.17 -6.91 -11.20
C ALA A 149 12.83 -6.54 -12.67
N GLU A 150 11.69 -7.04 -13.16
CA GLU A 150 11.32 -7.02 -14.58
C GLU A 150 10.92 -5.64 -15.10
N LEU A 151 10.34 -4.76 -14.28
CA LEU A 151 10.06 -3.35 -14.70
C LEU A 151 11.33 -2.54 -15.10
N LYS A 152 12.55 -3.11 -15.01
CA LYS A 152 13.77 -2.47 -15.52
C LYS A 152 13.97 -2.65 -17.03
N SER A 153 13.32 -3.62 -17.67
CA SER A 153 13.40 -3.77 -19.12
C SER A 153 12.25 -3.04 -19.79
N THR A 154 12.56 -2.08 -20.67
CA THR A 154 11.63 -1.31 -21.51
C THR A 154 10.84 -2.16 -22.51
N SER A 155 10.90 -3.50 -22.40
CA SER A 155 10.19 -4.43 -23.25
C SER A 155 8.77 -4.63 -22.72
N ARG A 156 7.78 -4.28 -23.54
CA ARG A 156 6.33 -4.50 -23.30
C ARG A 156 5.92 -5.98 -23.14
N ASN A 157 6.88 -6.91 -23.23
CA ASN A 157 6.62 -8.33 -23.03
C ASN A 157 7.07 -8.73 -21.62
N PHE A 158 6.11 -9.01 -20.75
CA PHE A 158 6.31 -9.67 -19.46
C PHE A 158 6.76 -11.13 -19.68
N SER A 159 7.98 -11.32 -20.18
CA SER A 159 8.62 -12.64 -20.18
C SER A 159 9.18 -12.87 -18.78
N VAL A 160 8.51 -13.72 -17.99
CA VAL A 160 8.89 -14.05 -16.61
C VAL A 160 10.30 -14.62 -16.59
N ARG A 161 11.29 -13.86 -16.10
CA ARG A 161 12.65 -14.35 -15.86
C ARG A 161 12.73 -14.77 -14.41
N ILE A 162 12.71 -16.08 -14.18
CA ILE A 162 12.96 -16.68 -12.86
C ILE A 162 14.38 -16.31 -12.41
N SER A 163 14.49 -15.29 -11.56
CA SER A 163 15.73 -14.89 -10.92
C SER A 163 15.68 -15.37 -9.47
N HIS A 164 16.50 -16.36 -9.12
CA HIS A 164 16.69 -16.76 -7.72
C HIS A 164 17.36 -15.62 -6.94
N LYS A 165 16.55 -14.77 -6.32
CA LYS A 165 17.01 -13.67 -5.46
C LYS A 165 16.47 -13.84 -4.05
N SER A 166 17.28 -13.46 -3.07
CA SER A 166 16.87 -13.45 -1.66
C SER A 166 15.70 -12.48 -1.44
N LYS A 167 14.85 -12.74 -0.43
CA LYS A 167 13.74 -11.84 -0.05
C LYS A 167 14.20 -10.40 0.19
N VAL A 168 15.37 -10.26 0.81
CA VAL A 168 16.01 -8.95 1.04
C VAL A 168 16.24 -8.22 -0.28
N THR A 169 16.78 -8.92 -1.29
CA THR A 169 17.03 -8.31 -2.60
C THR A 169 15.73 -7.93 -3.30
N PHE A 170 14.67 -8.73 -3.13
CA PHE A 170 13.33 -8.44 -3.65
C PHE A 170 12.76 -7.14 -3.06
N TYR A 171 12.68 -7.03 -1.73
CA TYR A 171 12.13 -5.82 -1.10
C TYR A 171 13.00 -4.58 -1.33
N LYS A 172 14.33 -4.71 -1.31
CA LYS A 172 15.24 -3.61 -1.67
C LYS A 172 14.97 -3.11 -3.10
N SER A 173 14.76 -4.02 -4.05
CA SER A 173 14.43 -3.66 -5.44
C SER A 173 13.09 -2.93 -5.54
N ALA A 174 12.09 -3.33 -4.74
CA ALA A 174 10.81 -2.64 -4.69
C ALA A 174 10.93 -1.22 -4.12
N VAL A 175 11.69 -1.05 -3.03
CA VAL A 175 12.00 0.27 -2.44
C VAL A 175 12.68 1.17 -3.46
N ASP A 176 13.72 0.67 -4.13
CA ASP A 176 14.44 1.47 -5.14
C ASP A 176 13.53 1.88 -6.30
N LYS A 177 12.63 1.01 -6.75
CA LYS A 177 11.68 1.32 -7.84
C LYS A 177 10.66 2.38 -7.44
N ALA A 178 10.11 2.32 -6.23
CA ALA A 178 9.20 3.35 -5.76
C ALA A 178 9.89 4.71 -5.62
N LEU A 179 11.15 4.72 -5.18
CA LEU A 179 11.96 5.94 -5.10
C LEU A 179 12.34 6.53 -6.47
N GLN A 180 12.43 5.69 -7.51
CA GLN A 180 12.66 6.11 -8.89
C GLN A 180 11.39 6.65 -9.58
N SER A 181 10.21 6.38 -9.02
CA SER A 181 8.95 6.91 -9.58
C SER A 181 8.84 8.40 -9.28
N GLU A 182 8.86 9.21 -10.34
CA GLU A 182 8.68 10.67 -10.24
C GLU A 182 7.28 11.02 -9.72
N THR A 183 6.26 10.27 -10.14
CA THR A 183 4.85 10.53 -9.81
C THR A 183 4.41 9.90 -8.49
N GLY A 184 5.20 8.99 -7.92
CA GLY A 184 4.84 8.24 -6.72
C GLY A 184 3.72 7.22 -6.90
N ASN A 185 3.44 6.82 -8.14
CA ASN A 185 2.43 5.82 -8.47
C ASN A 185 2.71 4.41 -7.89
N LEU A 186 3.86 4.20 -7.25
CA LEU A 186 4.20 2.94 -6.56
C LEU A 186 4.31 3.11 -5.04
N ASP A 187 3.99 4.27 -4.48
CA ASP A 187 4.20 4.56 -3.06
C ASP A 187 3.27 3.73 -2.18
N LEU A 188 1.97 3.75 -2.47
CA LEU A 188 0.99 3.01 -1.69
C LEU A 188 1.08 1.50 -1.99
N PHE A 189 1.33 1.12 -3.25
CA PHE A 189 1.75 -0.25 -3.59
C PHE A 189 2.92 -0.76 -2.74
N LEU A 190 4.00 0.02 -2.59
CA LEU A 190 5.18 -0.38 -1.82
C LEU A 190 4.84 -0.60 -0.34
N ARG A 191 4.04 0.31 0.25
CA ARG A 191 3.56 0.19 1.63
C ARG A 191 2.85 -1.14 1.85
N PHE A 192 1.92 -1.48 0.96
CA PHE A 192 1.21 -2.75 1.02
C PHE A 192 2.13 -3.95 0.84
N LEU A 193 3.04 -3.91 -0.14
CA LEU A 193 3.96 -5.01 -0.39
C LEU A 193 4.85 -5.30 0.83
N LEU A 194 5.32 -4.24 1.50
CA LEU A 194 6.11 -4.35 2.72
C LEU A 194 5.26 -4.81 3.92
N GLY A 195 4.05 -4.28 4.09
CA GLY A 195 3.14 -4.77 5.13
C GLY A 195 2.79 -6.24 4.98
N LEU A 196 2.60 -6.74 3.76
CA LEU A 196 2.32 -8.16 3.47
C LEU A 196 3.51 -9.07 3.82
N SER A 197 4.73 -8.51 3.87
CA SER A 197 5.93 -9.26 4.27
C SER A 197 5.91 -9.70 5.74
N LEU A 198 5.12 -9.02 6.59
CA LEU A 198 4.92 -9.40 7.98
C LEU A 198 4.04 -10.63 8.11
N GLU A 199 4.47 -11.58 8.95
CA GLU A 199 3.76 -12.83 9.19
C GLU A 199 2.36 -12.61 9.81
N ALA A 200 2.21 -11.57 10.65
CA ALA A 200 0.91 -11.19 11.22
C ALA A 200 -0.15 -10.92 10.15
N ASN A 201 0.26 -10.30 9.04
CA ASN A 201 -0.63 -9.92 7.92
C ASN A 201 -0.91 -11.10 6.98
N GLN A 202 -0.08 -12.13 7.02
CA GLN A 202 -0.23 -13.35 6.22
C GLN A 202 -1.29 -14.31 6.78
N LYS A 203 -1.65 -14.19 8.06
CA LYS A 203 -2.64 -15.06 8.71
C LYS A 203 -3.97 -15.10 7.95
N HIS A 204 -4.46 -13.94 7.53
CA HIS A 204 -5.72 -13.82 6.80
C HIS A 204 -5.62 -14.33 5.36
N LEU A 205 -4.41 -14.31 4.78
CA LEU A 205 -4.12 -14.78 3.42
C LEU A 205 -3.66 -16.24 3.37
N ARG A 206 -3.73 -16.99 4.48
CA ARG A 206 -3.20 -18.36 4.57
C ARG A 206 -3.75 -19.30 3.50
N GLY A 207 -5.00 -19.12 3.08
CA GLY A 207 -5.56 -19.91 1.99
C GLY A 207 -4.90 -19.66 0.63
N LEU A 208 -4.24 -18.52 0.41
CA LEU A 208 -3.54 -18.17 -0.85
C LEU A 208 -2.06 -18.59 -0.84
N LEU A 209 -1.48 -18.82 0.35
CA LEU A 209 -0.07 -19.17 0.51
C LEU A 209 0.15 -20.67 0.30
N THR A 210 1.14 -21.04 -0.53
CA THR A 210 1.58 -22.44 -0.72
C THR A 210 2.89 -22.75 0.01
N LYS A 211 3.64 -21.71 0.40
CA LYS A 211 4.91 -21.82 1.12
C LYS A 211 4.95 -20.83 2.29
N THR A 212 5.19 -21.33 3.49
CA THR A 212 5.54 -20.46 4.63
C THR A 212 7.04 -20.24 4.60
N ARG A 213 7.50 -19.23 3.85
CA ARG A 213 8.87 -18.72 3.97
C ARG A 213 8.79 -17.42 4.74
N SER A 214 8.92 -17.48 6.06
CA SER A 214 9.18 -16.34 6.94
C SER A 214 10.64 -16.43 7.42
N SER A 215 11.39 -15.33 7.40
CA SER A 215 12.69 -15.28 8.08
C SER A 215 12.90 -13.88 8.64
N SER A 216 12.93 -13.76 9.97
CA SER A 216 13.09 -12.51 10.71
C SER A 216 14.30 -11.69 10.25
N GLN A 217 15.40 -12.37 9.93
CA GLN A 217 16.62 -11.74 9.40
C GLN A 217 16.37 -10.91 8.12
N SER A 218 15.47 -11.36 7.23
CA SER A 218 15.18 -10.62 5.99
C SER A 218 14.38 -9.33 6.22
N HIS A 219 13.60 -9.28 7.30
CA HIS A 219 12.82 -8.11 7.71
C HIS A 219 13.74 -7.01 8.25
N GLU A 220 14.61 -7.36 9.21
CA GLU A 220 15.56 -6.41 9.80
C GLU A 220 16.48 -5.77 8.77
N GLU A 221 16.95 -6.55 7.80
CA GLU A 221 17.78 -6.02 6.70
C GLU A 221 17.01 -5.04 5.80
N THR A 222 15.72 -5.28 5.58
CA THR A 222 14.84 -4.40 4.80
C THR A 222 14.58 -3.09 5.55
N VAL A 223 14.29 -3.17 6.85
CA VAL A 223 14.15 -1.99 7.73
C VAL A 223 15.43 -1.16 7.76
N LYS A 224 16.60 -1.80 7.96
CA LYS A 224 17.90 -1.11 7.94
C LYS A 224 18.14 -0.40 6.60
N TYR A 225 17.72 -1.02 5.50
CA TYR A 225 17.82 -0.43 4.17
C TYR A 225 16.92 0.79 3.99
N ILE A 226 15.65 0.72 4.42
CA ILE A 226 14.72 1.86 4.35
C ILE A 226 15.26 3.03 5.18
N LYS A 227 15.75 2.78 6.40
CA LYS A 227 16.38 3.82 7.23
C LYS A 227 17.62 4.41 6.57
N LYS A 228 18.40 3.60 5.83
CA LYS A 228 19.51 4.11 5.01
C LYS A 228 19.01 5.04 3.91
N LYS A 229 17.95 4.65 3.19
CA LYS A 229 17.34 5.50 2.15
C LYS A 229 16.79 6.82 2.70
N ILE A 230 16.23 6.83 3.90
CA ILE A 230 15.81 8.07 4.56
C ILE A 230 17.05 8.96 4.87
N ARG A 231 18.16 8.38 5.33
CA ARG A 231 19.41 9.12 5.59
C ARG A 231 20.08 9.67 4.34
N GLU A 232 19.84 9.07 3.18
CA GLU A 232 20.25 9.60 1.87
C GLU A 232 19.50 10.89 1.50
N ASN A 233 18.53 11.32 2.34
CA ASN A 233 17.82 12.59 2.25
C ASN A 233 17.07 12.79 0.92
N PRO A 234 16.13 11.89 0.55
CA PRO A 234 15.31 12.06 -0.64
C PRO A 234 14.31 13.22 -0.44
N SER A 235 13.50 13.51 -1.46
CA SER A 235 12.48 14.58 -1.33
C SER A 235 11.53 14.31 -0.15
N PRO A 236 10.92 15.36 0.45
CA PRO A 236 10.05 15.20 1.60
C PRO A 236 8.93 14.17 1.39
N GLU A 237 8.31 14.16 0.21
CA GLU A 237 7.25 13.23 -0.17
C GLU A 237 7.74 11.77 -0.16
N ARG A 238 8.95 11.52 -0.67
CA ARG A 238 9.57 10.18 -0.69
C ARG A 238 9.94 9.75 0.73
N SER A 239 10.49 10.66 1.53
CA SER A 239 10.77 10.41 2.94
C SER A 239 9.51 10.03 3.70
N ILE A 240 8.41 10.79 3.54
CA ILE A 240 7.11 10.50 4.17
C ILE A 240 6.63 9.11 3.77
N ASN A 241 6.72 8.74 2.48
CA ASN A 241 6.36 7.39 2.05
C ASN A 241 7.23 6.31 2.72
N LEU A 242 8.54 6.51 2.84
CA LEU A 242 9.44 5.57 3.53
C LEU A 242 9.12 5.44 5.02
N PHE A 243 8.69 6.51 5.70
CA PHE A 243 8.21 6.43 7.09
C PHE A 243 6.90 5.64 7.19
N HIS A 244 5.96 5.85 6.25
CA HIS A 244 4.79 4.99 6.17
C HIS A 244 5.16 3.51 5.94
N CYS A 245 6.16 3.23 5.11
CA CYS A 245 6.68 1.88 4.92
C CYS A 245 7.25 1.29 6.22
N LEU A 246 7.97 2.08 7.03
CA LEU A 246 8.44 1.65 8.35
C LEU A 246 7.28 1.34 9.29
N ASN A 247 6.22 2.15 9.28
CA ASN A 247 5.00 1.90 10.06
C ASN A 247 4.30 0.60 9.63
N GLU A 248 4.17 0.32 8.32
CA GLU A 248 3.63 -0.96 7.85
C GLU A 248 4.49 -2.17 8.27
N LEU A 249 5.78 -1.94 8.53
CA LEU A 249 6.74 -2.93 9.04
C LEU A 249 6.82 -2.97 10.58
N ASN A 250 5.95 -2.23 11.28
CA ASN A 250 5.93 -2.05 12.74
C ASN A 250 7.25 -1.52 13.33
N ASP A 251 8.02 -0.73 12.58
CA ASP A 251 9.21 -0.03 13.08
C ASP A 251 8.91 1.46 13.30
N HIS A 252 8.85 1.86 14.58
CA HIS A 252 8.60 3.25 14.98
C HIS A 252 9.83 3.93 15.57
N SER A 253 11.00 3.28 15.54
CA SER A 253 12.19 3.73 16.28
C SER A 253 12.65 5.16 15.98
N LEU A 254 12.66 5.57 14.70
CA LEU A 254 13.03 6.94 14.29
C LEU A 254 11.98 7.97 14.72
N VAL A 255 10.71 7.57 14.76
CA VAL A 255 9.60 8.41 15.23
C VAL A 255 9.67 8.57 16.75
N GLU A 256 9.93 7.48 17.47
CA GLU A 256 10.07 7.50 18.93
C GLU A 256 11.28 8.35 19.38
N GLU A 257 12.39 8.29 18.65
CA GLU A 257 13.58 9.11 18.90
C GLU A 257 13.25 10.62 18.82
N ILE A 258 12.56 11.05 17.76
CA ILE A 258 12.20 12.47 17.60
C ILE A 258 11.11 12.90 18.59
N GLN A 259 10.13 12.04 18.88
CA GLN A 259 9.11 12.31 19.90
C GLN A 259 9.70 12.39 21.31
N SER A 260 10.72 11.59 21.62
CA SER A 260 11.47 11.70 22.87
C SER A 260 12.16 13.07 22.96
N SER A 261 12.86 13.46 21.90
CA SER A 261 13.55 14.76 21.79
C SER A 261 12.60 15.97 21.90
N LEU A 262 11.39 15.86 21.36
CA LEU A 262 10.32 16.85 21.50
C LEU A 262 9.86 16.98 22.96
N ARG A 263 9.66 15.85 23.65
CA ARG A 263 9.19 15.83 25.05
C ARG A 263 10.23 16.37 26.04
N SER A 264 11.52 16.14 25.79
CA SER A 264 12.62 16.67 26.60
C SER A 264 12.91 18.14 26.37
N GLY A 265 12.28 18.78 25.37
CA GLY A 265 12.58 20.17 24.98
C GLY A 265 14.01 20.35 24.45
N SER A 266 14.69 19.27 24.05
CA SER A 266 16.10 19.28 23.66
C SER A 266 16.32 19.55 22.17
N LEU A 267 15.28 19.95 21.43
CA LEU A 267 15.39 20.33 20.02
C LEU A 267 16.09 21.68 19.90
N SER A 268 17.39 21.63 19.65
CA SER A 268 18.15 22.76 19.12
C SER A 268 18.21 22.64 17.60
N GLU A 269 17.78 23.69 16.89
CA GLU A 269 17.81 23.80 15.41
C GLU A 269 19.14 23.36 14.79
N ALA A 270 20.25 23.57 15.50
CA ALA A 270 21.61 23.38 15.00
C ALA A 270 22.09 21.91 14.91
N LYS A 271 21.25 20.90 15.19
CA LYS A 271 21.72 19.50 15.36
C LYS A 271 20.89 18.39 14.73
N LEU A 272 19.77 18.67 14.04
CA LEU A 272 18.96 17.58 13.47
C LEU A 272 19.58 17.03 12.18
N SER A 273 19.81 15.71 12.16
CA SER A 273 20.16 15.00 10.93
C SER A 273 19.02 15.03 9.91
N PRO A 274 19.29 14.81 8.60
CA PRO A 274 18.24 14.75 7.59
C PRO A 274 17.12 13.74 7.89
N ALA A 275 17.48 12.61 8.50
CA ALA A 275 16.51 11.60 8.91
C ALA A 275 15.64 12.06 10.08
N GLN A 276 16.20 12.80 11.05
CA GLN A 276 15.44 13.37 12.17
C GLN A 276 14.54 14.52 11.71
N TRP A 277 14.97 15.35 10.75
CA TRP A 277 14.09 16.33 10.10
C TRP A 277 12.90 15.65 9.43
N SER A 278 13.17 14.62 8.65
CA SER A 278 12.11 13.85 7.97
C SER A 278 11.18 13.16 8.97
N ALA A 279 11.71 12.64 10.08
CA ALA A 279 10.92 12.08 11.17
C ALA A 279 10.03 13.15 11.84
N LEU A 280 10.57 14.35 12.09
CA LEU A 280 9.81 15.46 12.65
C LEU A 280 8.63 15.84 11.76
N VAL A 281 8.89 16.04 10.45
CA VAL A 281 7.84 16.32 9.45
C VAL A 281 6.78 15.23 9.49
N PHE A 282 7.19 13.97 9.49
CA PHE A 282 6.27 12.84 9.54
C PHE A 282 5.39 12.88 10.79
N VAL A 283 5.99 13.04 11.98
CA VAL A 283 5.26 13.10 13.26
C VAL A 283 4.26 14.25 13.30
N LEU A 284 4.62 15.42 12.76
CA LEU A 284 3.73 16.57 12.72
C LEU A 284 2.54 16.32 11.78
N LEU A 285 2.77 15.73 10.60
CA LEU A 285 1.72 15.43 9.62
C LEU A 285 0.80 14.28 10.05
N THR A 286 1.29 13.34 10.85
CA THR A 286 0.50 12.20 11.32
C THR A 286 -0.05 12.39 12.74
N SER A 287 0.08 13.58 13.32
CA SER A 287 -0.48 13.88 14.64
C SER A 287 -2.01 13.86 14.58
N GLU A 288 -2.65 13.39 15.65
CA GLU A 288 -4.12 13.44 15.80
C GLU A 288 -4.65 14.87 15.98
N LYS A 289 -3.77 15.83 16.31
CA LYS A 289 -4.15 17.23 16.46
C LYS A 289 -4.25 17.89 15.09
N GLU A 290 -5.36 18.58 14.85
CA GLU A 290 -5.49 19.40 13.65
C GLU A 290 -4.39 20.45 13.58
N LEU A 291 -3.74 20.56 12.42
CA LEU A 291 -2.74 21.58 12.12
C LEU A 291 -3.43 22.92 11.79
N ASP A 292 -4.20 23.45 12.72
CA ASP A 292 -5.00 24.67 12.48
C ASP A 292 -4.08 25.92 12.44
N VAL A 293 -3.14 26.04 13.39
CA VAL A 293 -2.08 27.07 13.38
C VAL A 293 -0.72 26.43 13.66
N PHE A 294 0.16 26.47 12.67
CA PHE A 294 1.54 25.97 12.81
C PHE A 294 2.52 27.11 13.10
N ASP A 295 3.02 27.14 14.34
CA ASP A 295 4.06 28.09 14.76
C ASP A 295 5.43 27.53 14.41
N LEU A 296 6.01 28.03 13.30
CA LEU A 296 7.29 27.55 12.79
C LEU A 296 8.41 27.82 13.80
N LYS A 297 8.33 28.94 14.54
CA LYS A 297 9.37 29.41 15.49
C LYS A 297 9.55 28.49 16.69
N LYS A 298 8.60 27.58 16.95
CA LYS A 298 8.75 26.50 17.94
C LYS A 298 9.75 25.42 17.51
N TYR A 299 9.99 25.30 16.20
CA TYR A 299 10.82 24.23 15.63
C TYR A 299 12.05 24.78 14.92
N SER A 300 11.89 25.80 14.07
CA SER A 300 13.02 26.51 13.49
C SER A 300 12.74 27.97 13.13
N ARG A 301 13.77 28.81 13.18
CA ARG A 301 13.79 30.21 12.73
C ARG A 301 14.65 30.42 11.48
N SER A 302 15.17 29.34 10.89
CA SER A 302 16.06 29.37 9.72
C SER A 302 15.30 29.14 8.40
N GLU A 303 15.85 29.65 7.29
CA GLU A 303 15.34 29.35 5.95
C GLU A 303 15.41 27.85 5.64
N GLU A 304 16.48 27.16 6.06
CA GLU A 304 16.59 25.72 5.90
C GLU A 304 15.46 24.99 6.64
N GLY A 305 15.19 25.36 7.90
CA GLY A 305 14.09 24.80 8.68
C GLY A 305 12.73 25.03 8.03
N LEU A 306 12.49 26.21 7.47
CA LEU A 306 11.28 26.49 6.69
C LEU A 306 11.17 25.55 5.47
N LEU A 307 12.23 25.37 4.69
CA LEU A 307 12.24 24.48 3.53
C LEU A 307 11.98 23.02 3.93
N ARG A 308 12.57 22.57 5.05
CA ARG A 308 12.37 21.22 5.60
C ARG A 308 10.94 21.00 6.10
N LEU A 309 10.33 22.02 6.71
CA LEU A 309 8.99 21.97 7.29
C LEU A 309 7.88 22.42 6.32
N LEU A 310 8.23 22.76 5.07
CA LEU A 310 7.28 23.19 4.05
C LEU A 310 6.07 22.23 3.88
N PRO A 311 6.22 20.89 3.93
CA PRO A 311 5.07 19.99 3.88
C PRO A 311 4.08 20.23 5.03
N VAL A 312 4.57 20.50 6.23
CA VAL A 312 3.73 20.79 7.42
C VAL A 312 3.02 22.13 7.25
N VAL A 313 3.75 23.15 6.78
CA VAL A 313 3.19 24.48 6.50
C VAL A 313 2.05 24.38 5.48
N LYS A 314 2.25 23.63 4.39
CA LYS A 314 1.21 23.41 3.35
C LYS A 314 0.00 22.64 3.84
N ALA A 315 0.18 21.73 4.80
CA ALA A 315 -0.91 20.97 5.40
C ALA A 315 -1.67 21.76 6.48
N SER A 316 -1.10 22.88 6.95
CA SER A 316 -1.68 23.70 8.01
C SER A 316 -2.64 24.75 7.46
N ARG A 317 -3.68 25.11 8.21
CA ARG A 317 -4.62 26.16 7.78
C ARG A 317 -3.99 27.55 7.83
N ALA A 318 -3.18 27.82 8.86
CA ALA A 318 -2.36 29.02 8.98
C ALA A 318 -0.97 28.67 9.54
N ALA A 319 0.03 29.49 9.23
CA ALA A 319 1.40 29.37 9.76
C ALA A 319 1.93 30.73 10.23
N LEU A 320 2.71 30.74 11.32
CA LEU A 320 3.22 31.94 12.03
C LEU A 320 4.74 31.98 12.18
#